data_AF-A0A9P7HER4-F1
#
_entry.id   AF-A0A9P7HER4-F1
#
_cell.length_a   1.000
_cell.length_b   1.000
_cell.length_c   1.000
_cell.angle_alpha   90.00
_cell.angle_beta   90.00
_cell.angle_gamma   90.00
#
_symmetry.space_group_name_H-M   'P 1'
#
loop_
_entity.id
_entity.type
_entity.pdbx_description
1 polymer ?
#
loop_
_entity_poly.entity_id
_entity_poly.type
_entity_poly.pdbx_seq_one_letter_code
_entity_poly.pdbx_strand_id
1 'polypeptide(L)'
;MAEWKGEHNFKPSIAAQVRNALPPYLLANEALTMVPFSATDPKVPDHLAQIEERIGKPVPDLEQQQVDPGFKLTPDSYTKFLTWHLGRFAQQSFASGVFPTDEMFQGEARRLLYGSDDNWEQTIADNEQWIAAFRRQHLSKD
;
A
#
# COMPACT_ATOMS: atom_id res chain seq x y z
N MET A 1 -19.09 5.59 0.59
CA MET A 1 -18.36 5.77 -0.68
C MET A 1 -18.04 4.45 -1.39
N ALA A 2 -18.74 3.34 -1.08
CA ALA A 2 -18.43 2.02 -1.66
C ALA A 2 -18.56 1.99 -3.19
N GLU A 3 -19.55 2.70 -3.73
CA GLU A 3 -19.77 2.79 -5.18
C GLU A 3 -18.86 3.83 -5.88
N TRP A 4 -18.07 4.61 -5.14
CA TRP A 4 -17.23 5.64 -5.75
C TRP A 4 -16.12 5.00 -6.56
N LYS A 5 -15.97 5.44 -7.82
CA LYS A 5 -14.89 5.03 -8.71
C LYS A 5 -14.04 6.25 -9.04
N GLY A 6 -12.72 6.09 -8.98
CA GLY A 6 -11.76 7.13 -9.35
C GLY A 6 -11.30 8.05 -8.21
N GLU A 7 -10.50 9.04 -8.62
CA GLU A 7 -9.68 9.87 -7.75
C GLU A 7 -10.36 11.17 -7.29
N HIS A 8 -9.65 12.00 -6.52
CA HIS A 8 -10.09 13.36 -6.18
C HIS A 8 -10.30 14.28 -7.38
N ASN A 9 -9.75 13.93 -8.55
CA ASN A 9 -9.79 14.72 -9.78
C ASN A 9 -9.20 16.14 -9.64
N PHE A 10 -8.24 16.32 -8.74
CA PHE A 10 -7.48 17.55 -8.64
C PHE A 10 -6.62 17.78 -9.88
N LYS A 11 -6.38 19.06 -10.21
CA LYS A 11 -5.36 19.42 -11.20
C LYS A 11 -4.00 18.87 -10.77
N PRO A 12 -3.10 18.46 -11.70
CA PRO A 12 -1.82 17.86 -11.35
C PRO A 12 -0.99 18.69 -10.35
N SER A 13 -1.00 20.02 -10.49
CA SER A 13 -0.30 20.93 -9.57
C SER A 13 -0.84 20.91 -8.14
N ILE A 14 -2.12 20.62 -7.96
CA ILE A 14 -2.76 20.49 -6.63
C ILE A 14 -2.57 19.07 -6.10
N ALA A 15 -2.76 18.05 -6.95
CA ALA A 15 -2.55 16.65 -6.58
C ALA A 15 -1.13 16.41 -6.04
N ALA A 16 -0.11 17.02 -6.65
CA ALA A 16 1.27 16.93 -6.21
C ALA A 16 1.55 17.52 -4.81
N GLN A 17 0.64 18.36 -4.28
CA GLN A 17 0.77 18.97 -2.96
C GLN A 17 0.02 18.19 -1.88
N VAL A 18 -0.86 17.24 -2.26
CA VAL A 18 -1.63 16.44 -1.32
C VAL A 18 -0.69 15.47 -0.59
N ARG A 19 -0.75 15.49 0.75
CA ARG A 19 -0.02 14.57 1.62
C ARG A 19 -1.01 13.80 2.48
N ASN A 20 -0.63 12.58 2.86
CA ASN A 20 -1.36 11.74 3.82
C ASN A 20 -2.86 11.59 3.49
N ALA A 21 -3.19 11.50 2.20
CA ALA A 21 -4.57 11.34 1.74
C ALA A 21 -4.75 9.99 1.05
N LEU A 22 -5.95 9.45 1.19
CA LEU A 22 -6.42 8.28 0.46
C LEU A 22 -7.34 8.71 -0.67
N PRO A 23 -7.15 8.17 -1.88
CA PRO A 23 -8.11 8.27 -2.97
C PRO A 23 -9.54 7.97 -2.52
N PRO A 24 -10.56 8.70 -3.02
CA PRO A 24 -11.95 8.48 -2.62
C PRO A 24 -12.45 7.04 -2.84
N TYR A 25 -11.99 6.38 -3.89
CA TYR A 25 -12.36 4.98 -4.18
C TYR A 25 -11.83 3.96 -3.15
N LEU A 26 -10.84 4.33 -2.33
CA LEU A 26 -10.30 3.47 -1.28
C LEU A 26 -10.98 3.66 0.07
N LEU A 27 -11.63 4.80 0.30
CA LEU A 27 -12.14 5.17 1.63
C LEU A 27 -13.17 4.18 2.19
N ALA A 28 -13.92 3.49 1.31
CA ALA A 28 -14.87 2.49 1.77
C ALA A 28 -14.19 1.21 2.31
N ASN A 29 -13.17 0.70 1.61
CA ASN A 29 -12.39 -0.46 2.08
C ASN A 29 -11.56 -0.08 3.30
N GLU A 30 -10.99 1.12 3.29
CA GLU A 30 -10.13 1.56 4.38
C GLU A 30 -10.91 1.75 5.69
N ALA A 31 -12.15 2.22 5.61
CA ALA A 31 -13.05 2.30 6.77
C ALA A 31 -13.40 0.93 7.40
N LEU A 32 -13.12 -0.18 6.71
CA LEU A 32 -13.32 -1.54 7.23
C LEU A 32 -12.05 -2.15 7.85
N THR A 33 -10.91 -1.45 7.79
CA THR A 33 -9.67 -1.87 8.44
C THR A 33 -9.81 -1.83 9.97
N MET A 34 -8.97 -2.58 10.70
CA MET A 34 -9.05 -2.62 12.17
C MET A 34 -8.84 -1.26 12.83
N VAL A 35 -8.01 -0.41 12.23
CA VAL A 35 -7.75 0.96 12.70
C VAL A 35 -7.87 1.89 11.49
N PRO A 36 -9.08 2.42 11.23
CA PRO A 36 -9.33 3.28 10.08
C PRO A 36 -8.61 4.62 10.15
N PHE A 37 -8.36 5.19 8.98
CA PHE A 37 -7.77 6.51 8.78
C PHE A 37 -8.70 7.58 9.33
N SER A 38 -8.11 8.55 10.04
CA SER A 38 -8.82 9.72 10.55
C SER A 38 -8.18 10.99 10.04
N ALA A 39 -8.94 11.75 9.25
CA ALA A 39 -8.53 13.09 8.85
C ALA A 39 -8.69 14.14 9.97
N THR A 40 -9.57 13.86 10.95
CA THR A 40 -9.98 14.82 11.97
C THR A 40 -9.31 14.59 13.32
N ASP A 41 -8.86 13.37 13.61
CA ASP A 41 -8.17 13.04 14.86
C ASP A 41 -6.73 12.61 14.57
N PRO A 42 -5.73 13.49 14.78
CA PRO A 42 -4.33 13.18 14.54
C PRO A 42 -3.73 12.20 15.56
N LYS A 43 -4.48 11.81 16.61
CA LYS A 43 -4.03 10.82 17.60
C LYS A 43 -4.27 9.39 17.14
N VAL A 44 -5.14 9.18 16.16
CA VAL A 44 -5.36 7.85 15.58
C VAL A 44 -4.09 7.46 14.83
N PRO A 45 -3.39 6.37 15.23
CA PRO A 45 -2.18 5.96 14.55
C PRO A 45 -2.55 5.51 13.14
N ASP A 46 -1.93 6.13 12.14
CA ASP A 46 -2.11 5.66 10.77
C ASP A 46 -1.48 4.26 10.59
N HIS A 47 -1.83 3.60 9.49
CA HIS A 47 -1.31 2.26 9.19
C HIS A 47 0.22 2.23 9.10
N LEU A 48 0.87 3.34 8.75
CA LEU A 48 2.34 3.42 8.70
C LEU A 48 2.92 3.38 10.12
N ALA A 49 2.36 4.16 11.05
CA ALA A 49 2.74 4.14 12.46
C ALA A 49 2.50 2.76 13.12
N GLN A 50 1.40 2.09 12.78
CA GLN A 50 1.12 0.73 13.25
C GLN A 50 2.17 -0.28 12.77
N ILE A 51 2.54 -0.19 11.49
CA ILE A 51 3.63 -0.99 10.92
C ILE A 51 4.95 -0.67 11.65
N GLU A 52 5.27 0.61 11.83
CA GLU A 52 6.50 1.05 12.50
C GLU A 52 6.62 0.50 13.93
N GLU A 53 5.53 0.47 14.68
CA GLU A 53 5.51 -0.11 16.03
C GLU A 53 5.80 -1.61 16.00
N ARG A 54 5.32 -2.32 14.98
CA ARG A 54 5.41 -3.77 14.91
C ARG A 54 6.74 -4.29 14.36
N ILE A 55 7.19 -3.74 13.23
CA ILE A 55 8.40 -4.19 12.53
C ILE A 55 9.61 -3.28 12.76
N GLY A 56 9.44 -2.21 13.54
CA GLY A 56 10.40 -1.12 13.66
C GLY A 56 10.27 -0.12 12.51
N LYS A 57 10.99 1.00 12.59
CA LYS A 57 11.03 1.96 11.48
C LYS A 57 11.43 1.23 10.21
N PRO A 58 10.62 1.26 9.13
CA PRO A 58 11.03 0.73 7.84
C PRO A 58 12.12 1.67 7.34
N VAL A 59 13.36 1.40 7.72
CA VAL A 59 14.51 2.02 7.10
C VAL A 59 14.54 1.40 5.70
N PRO A 60 14.23 2.14 4.62
CA PRO A 60 14.61 1.66 3.31
C PRO A 60 16.12 1.58 3.38
N ASP A 61 16.68 0.38 3.35
CA ASP A 61 18.11 0.15 3.45
C ASP A 61 18.81 1.02 2.39
N LEU A 62 19.35 2.16 2.84
CA LEU A 62 19.98 3.14 1.95
C LEU A 62 21.24 2.54 1.33
N GLU A 63 21.79 1.48 1.92
CA GLU A 63 23.01 0.81 1.47
C GLU A 63 22.72 -0.33 0.45
N GLN A 64 21.47 -0.77 0.31
CA GLN A 64 21.03 -1.72 -0.74
C GLN A 64 20.33 -1.04 -1.93
N GLN A 65 20.55 0.25 -2.15
CA GLN A 65 20.06 1.02 -3.31
C GLN A 65 20.76 0.61 -4.64
N GLN A 66 20.73 -0.67 -4.99
CA GLN A 66 20.91 -1.18 -6.35
C GLN A 66 19.59 -1.64 -6.98
N VAL A 67 18.44 -1.20 -6.46
CA VAL A 67 17.13 -1.52 -7.02
C VAL A 67 16.62 -0.32 -7.81
N ASP A 68 16.61 -0.48 -9.13
CA ASP A 68 15.95 0.32 -10.18
C ASP A 68 15.79 1.86 -9.98
N PRO A 69 16.29 2.71 -10.90
CA PRO A 69 16.08 4.16 -10.87
C PRO A 69 14.60 4.62 -10.90
N GLY A 70 13.63 3.70 -11.08
CA GLY A 70 12.20 3.97 -10.99
C GLY A 70 11.60 3.94 -9.58
N PHE A 71 12.30 3.45 -8.55
CA PHE A 71 11.70 3.22 -7.22
C PHE A 71 12.42 3.99 -6.09
N LYS A 72 12.30 5.32 -6.11
CA LYS A 72 12.79 6.18 -5.03
C LYS A 72 11.63 6.67 -4.17
N LEU A 73 11.31 5.96 -3.08
CA LEU A 73 10.34 6.44 -2.08
C LEU A 73 10.83 6.10 -0.67
N THR A 74 11.25 7.12 0.08
CA THR A 74 10.90 7.16 1.51
C THR A 74 9.37 7.29 1.53
N PRO A 75 8.62 6.29 1.98
CA PRO A 75 7.18 6.36 1.92
C PRO A 75 6.69 7.34 2.97
N ASP A 76 6.15 8.47 2.51
CA ASP A 76 5.47 9.47 3.34
C ASP A 76 3.99 9.10 3.59
N SER A 77 3.51 7.97 3.04
CA SER A 77 2.17 7.44 3.30
C SER A 77 2.17 5.91 3.34
N TYR A 78 1.20 5.35 4.07
CA TYR A 78 0.92 3.91 4.11
C TYR A 78 0.75 3.30 2.71
N THR A 79 -0.01 3.94 1.81
CA THR A 79 -0.26 3.42 0.46
C THR A 79 1.03 3.26 -0.35
N LYS A 80 1.96 4.21 -0.23
CA LYS A 80 3.27 4.17 -0.88
C LYS A 80 4.16 3.10 -0.26
N PHE A 81 4.14 2.97 1.06
CA PHE A 81 4.90 1.92 1.75
C PHE A 81 4.42 0.53 1.35
N LEU A 82 3.10 0.30 1.37
CA LEU A 82 2.51 -0.98 0.97
C LEU A 82 2.84 -1.30 -0.49
N THR A 83 2.72 -0.33 -1.39
CA THR A 83 3.07 -0.49 -2.81
C THR A 83 4.53 -0.91 -2.99
N TRP A 84 5.46 -0.25 -2.29
CA TRP A 84 6.87 -0.61 -2.29
C TRP A 84 7.11 -2.02 -1.73
N HIS A 85 6.49 -2.36 -0.60
CA HIS A 85 6.62 -3.66 0.05
C HIS A 85 6.14 -4.79 -0.86
N LEU A 86 4.95 -4.65 -1.45
CA LEU A 86 4.41 -5.65 -2.38
C LEU A 86 5.22 -5.76 -3.67
N GLY A 87 5.83 -4.65 -4.13
CA GLY A 87 6.78 -4.67 -5.26
C GLY A 87 8.01 -5.53 -4.96
N ARG A 88 8.60 -5.36 -3.76
CA ARG A 88 9.72 -6.19 -3.29
C ARG A 88 9.31 -7.67 -3.15
N PHE A 89 8.15 -7.93 -2.57
CA PHE A 89 7.59 -9.28 -2.45
C PHE A 89 7.42 -9.95 -3.84
N ALA A 90 6.96 -9.19 -4.84
CA ALA A 90 6.83 -9.71 -6.21
C ALA A 90 8.19 -10.10 -6.80
N GLN A 91 9.21 -9.25 -6.66
CA GLN A 91 10.57 -9.54 -7.13
C GLN A 91 11.13 -10.82 -6.49
N GLN A 92 10.94 -10.98 -5.18
CA GLN A 92 11.39 -12.17 -4.45
C GLN A 92 10.64 -13.45 -4.89
N SER A 93 9.33 -13.32 -5.15
CA SER A 93 8.52 -14.41 -5.67
C SER A 93 8.96 -14.83 -7.06
N PHE A 94 9.24 -13.86 -7.95
CA PHE A 94 9.76 -14.13 -9.30
C PHE A 94 11.12 -14.81 -9.27
N ALA A 95 12.03 -14.38 -8.39
CA ALA A 95 13.32 -15.03 -8.20
C ALA A 95 13.19 -16.49 -7.74
N SER A 96 12.08 -16.81 -7.07
CA SER A 96 11.74 -18.18 -6.64
C SER A 96 10.91 -18.96 -7.67
N GLY A 97 10.68 -18.42 -8.87
CA GLY A 97 9.89 -19.06 -9.93
C GLY A 97 8.37 -19.00 -9.74
N VAL A 98 7.88 -18.19 -8.80
CA VAL A 98 6.44 -18.03 -8.50
C VAL A 98 5.95 -16.71 -9.04
N PHE A 99 4.84 -16.72 -9.79
CA PHE A 99 4.15 -15.50 -10.21
C PHE A 99 3.01 -15.20 -9.21
N PRO A 100 3.11 -14.15 -8.38
CA PRO A 100 2.14 -13.95 -7.31
C PRO A 100 0.72 -13.69 -7.82
N THR A 101 -0.25 -14.33 -7.17
CA THR A 101 -1.68 -14.07 -7.39
C THR A 101 -2.16 -12.89 -6.53
N ASP A 102 -3.38 -12.44 -6.80
CA ASP A 102 -4.00 -11.35 -6.05
C ASP A 102 -4.16 -11.73 -4.56
N GLU A 103 -4.50 -12.99 -4.27
CA GLU A 103 -4.60 -13.52 -2.90
C GLU A 103 -3.26 -13.53 -2.18
N MET A 104 -2.16 -13.80 -2.89
CA MET A 104 -0.81 -13.75 -2.28
C MET A 104 -0.44 -12.32 -1.89
N PHE A 105 -0.80 -11.33 -2.70
CA PHE A 105 -0.57 -9.92 -2.37
C PHE A 105 -1.44 -9.46 -1.20
N GLN A 106 -2.71 -9.87 -1.17
CA GLN A 106 -3.62 -9.57 -0.06
C GLN A 106 -3.10 -10.18 1.25
N GLY A 107 -2.68 -11.45 1.22
CA GLY A 107 -2.12 -12.10 2.40
C GLY A 107 -0.83 -11.45 2.88
N GLU A 108 0.06 -11.06 1.96
CA GLU A 108 1.27 -10.32 2.32
C GLU A 108 0.95 -8.93 2.90
N ALA A 109 -0.09 -8.25 2.41
CA ALA A 109 -0.55 -6.98 2.97
C ALA A 109 -1.06 -7.12 4.42
N ARG A 110 -1.83 -8.19 4.72
CA ARG A 110 -2.29 -8.50 6.09
C ARG A 110 -1.12 -8.87 7.00
N ARG A 111 -0.18 -9.67 6.50
CA ARG A 111 1.04 -10.00 7.24
C ARG A 111 1.85 -8.77 7.54
N LEU A 112 1.93 -7.81 6.63
CA LEU A 112 2.63 -6.55 6.85
C LEU A 112 1.95 -5.70 7.92
N LEU A 113 0.63 -5.54 7.84
CA LEU A 113 -0.11 -4.62 8.71
C LEU A 113 -0.40 -5.22 10.09
N TYR A 114 -0.85 -6.47 10.15
CA TYR A 114 -1.41 -7.09 11.35
C TYR A 114 -0.59 -8.27 11.89
N GLY A 115 0.19 -8.91 11.03
CA GLY A 115 1.15 -9.95 11.43
C GLY A 115 0.58 -11.35 11.31
N SER A 116 -0.61 -11.42 10.73
CA SER A 116 -1.32 -12.64 10.39
C SER A 116 -1.74 -12.59 8.91
N ASP A 117 -2.23 -13.71 8.40
CA ASP A 117 -2.84 -13.82 7.08
C ASP A 117 -4.33 -14.17 7.24
N ASP A 118 -4.97 -13.64 8.29
CA ASP A 118 -6.38 -13.91 8.58
C ASP A 118 -7.26 -13.15 7.60
N ASN A 119 -8.09 -13.87 6.84
CA ASN A 119 -8.99 -13.29 5.83
C ASN A 119 -10.05 -12.33 6.40
N TRP A 120 -10.26 -12.31 7.72
CA TRP A 120 -11.11 -11.29 8.36
C TRP A 120 -10.45 -9.91 8.40
N GLU A 121 -9.12 -9.86 8.35
CA GLU A 121 -8.37 -8.62 8.38
C GLU A 121 -8.41 -7.94 7.00
N GLN A 122 -9.05 -6.76 6.95
CA GLN A 122 -9.20 -5.99 5.71
C GLN A 122 -8.05 -5.00 5.52
N THR A 123 -7.61 -4.84 4.28
CA THR A 123 -6.58 -3.89 3.85
C THR A 123 -7.03 -3.20 2.55
N ILE A 124 -6.28 -2.20 2.09
CA ILE A 124 -6.54 -1.60 0.77
C ILE A 124 -6.21 -2.55 -0.38
N ALA A 125 -5.43 -3.62 -0.15
CA ALA A 125 -5.13 -4.62 -1.17
C ALA A 125 -6.35 -5.49 -1.52
N ASP A 126 -7.38 -5.48 -0.66
CA ASP A 126 -8.68 -6.14 -0.91
C ASP A 126 -9.58 -5.32 -1.86
N ASN A 127 -9.18 -4.10 -2.22
CA ASN A 127 -9.89 -3.31 -3.23
C ASN A 127 -9.46 -3.74 -4.64
N GLU A 128 -10.42 -4.25 -5.43
CA GLU A 128 -10.18 -4.75 -6.80
C GLU A 128 -9.54 -3.72 -7.74
N GLN A 129 -9.94 -2.44 -7.64
CA GLN A 129 -9.35 -1.39 -8.48
C GLN A 129 -7.90 -1.12 -8.09
N TRP A 130 -7.60 -1.13 -6.79
CA TRP A 130 -6.26 -0.90 -6.28
C TRP A 130 -5.30 -2.00 -6.71
N ILE A 131 -5.67 -3.26 -6.50
CA ILE A 131 -4.79 -4.39 -6.81
C ILE A 131 -4.58 -4.51 -8.33
N ALA A 132 -5.62 -4.29 -9.14
CA ALA A 132 -5.48 -4.25 -10.59
C ALA A 132 -4.52 -3.13 -11.05
N ALA A 133 -4.64 -1.93 -10.46
CA ALA A 133 -3.76 -0.80 -10.76
C ALA A 133 -2.30 -1.09 -10.35
N PHE A 134 -2.10 -1.64 -9.15
CA PHE A 134 -0.80 -2.07 -8.64
C PHE A 134 -0.13 -3.05 -9.60
N ARG A 135 -0.84 -4.11 -10.01
CA ARG A 135 -0.30 -5.12 -10.93
C ARG A 135 0.04 -4.55 -12.29
N ARG A 136 -0.80 -3.66 -12.84
CA ARG A 136 -0.51 -2.99 -14.11
C ARG A 136 0.73 -2.11 -14.03
N GLN A 137 0.91 -1.37 -12.94
CA GLN A 137 2.01 -0.41 -12.80
C GLN A 137 3.35 -1.05 -12.42
N HIS A 138 3.33 -2.15 -11.67
CA HIS A 138 4.53 -2.70 -11.04
C HIS A 138 4.91 -4.11 -11.51
N LEU A 139 4.00 -4.85 -12.16
CA LEU A 139 4.26 -6.22 -12.63
C LEU A 139 4.21 -6.36 -14.15
N SER A 140 3.67 -5.37 -14.86
CA SER A 140 3.65 -5.41 -16.32
C SER A 140 5.03 -5.00 -16.82
N LYS A 141 5.76 -5.96 -17.39
CA LYS A 141 6.90 -5.65 -18.27
C LYS A 141 6.31 -5.15 -19.59
N ASP A 142 6.58 -3.90 -19.94
CA ASP A 142 6.62 -3.52 -21.36
C ASP A 142 7.76 -4.28 -22.06
#